data_AF-A0A835YMZ3-F1
#
_entry.id   AF-A0A835YMZ3-F1
#
_cell.length_a   1.000
_cell.length_b   1.000
_cell.length_c   1.000
_cell.angle_alpha   90.00
_cell.angle_beta   90.00
_cell.angle_gamma   90.00
#
_symmetry.space_group_name_H-M   'P 1'
#
loop_
_entity.id
_entity.type
_entity.pdbx_description
1 polymer ?
#
loop_
_entity_poly.entity_id
_entity_poly.type
_entity_poly.pdbx_seq_one_letter_code
_entity_poly.pdbx_strand_id
1 'polypeptide(L)' 'TAAKYSPGRAHAGFHMQQRRLLRLCIDELHERLSQPHAVLLCVGHSAGACVAALTALQLVQCYGDAISFIGFGMPRLGD' A
#
# COMPACT_ATOMS: atom_id res chain seq x y z
N THR A 1 11.56 15.07 4.52
CA THR A 1 10.75 16.14 3.88
C THR A 1 9.43 15.55 3.46
N ALA A 2 8.36 15.73 4.25
CA ALA A 2 7.03 15.23 3.89
C ALA A 2 6.49 16.05 2.71
N ALA A 3 6.40 15.44 1.54
CA ALA A 3 5.84 16.07 0.36
C ALA A 3 4.37 16.47 0.64
N LYS A 4 4.07 17.76 0.41
CA LYS A 4 2.73 18.36 0.44
C LYS A 4 1.90 17.81 -0.72
N TYR A 5 1.32 16.62 -0.56
CA TYR A 5 0.29 16.16 -1.49
C TYR A 5 -1.06 16.73 -1.07
N SER A 6 -1.78 17.30 -2.02
CA SER A 6 -3.22 17.59 -1.88
C SER A 6 -3.96 16.27 -1.59
N PRO A 7 -5.07 16.28 -0.85
CA PRO A 7 -5.85 15.07 -0.61
C PRO A 7 -6.41 14.54 -1.94
N GLY A 8 -5.75 13.54 -2.51
CA GLY A 8 -6.20 12.81 -3.71
C GLY A 8 -7.29 11.80 -3.35
N ARG A 9 -8.18 11.49 -4.31
CA ARG A 9 -9.25 10.51 -4.10
C ARG A 9 -8.94 9.24 -4.87
N ALA A 10 -8.86 8.13 -4.16
CA ALA A 10 -8.77 6.82 -4.78
C ALA A 10 -10.17 6.26 -5.09
N HIS A 11 -10.27 5.42 -6.12
CA HIS A 11 -11.49 4.71 -6.46
C HIS A 11 -11.98 3.86 -5.26
N ALA A 12 -13.22 4.10 -4.81
CA ALA A 12 -13.76 3.55 -3.57
C ALA A 12 -13.68 2.01 -3.49
N GLY A 13 -13.90 1.32 -4.62
CA GLY A 13 -13.79 -0.14 -4.70
C GLY A 13 -12.42 -0.67 -4.29
N PHE A 14 -11.33 -0.03 -4.74
CA PHE A 14 -9.97 -0.44 -4.37
C PHE A 14 -9.68 -0.13 -2.91
N HIS A 15 -10.18 1.00 -2.40
CA HIS A 15 -10.03 1.35 -1.00
C HIS A 15 -10.73 0.35 -0.07
N MET A 16 -11.92 -0.13 -0.42
CA MET A 16 -12.62 -1.16 0.37
C MET A 16 -11.84 -2.47 0.41
N GLN A 17 -11.33 -2.93 -0.73
CA GLN A 17 -10.53 -4.16 -0.81
C GLN A 17 -9.23 -4.04 -0.01
N GLN A 18 -8.55 -2.90 -0.12
CA GLN A 18 -7.34 -2.61 0.63
C GLN A 18 -7.58 -2.66 2.15
N ARG A 19 -8.65 -2.04 2.66
CA ARG A 19 -8.99 -2.10 4.10
C ARG A 19 -9.27 -3.53 4.55
N ARG A 20 -9.98 -4.31 3.74
CA ARG A 20 -10.28 -5.71 4.06
C ARG A 20 -9.01 -6.55 4.11
N LEU A 21 -8.10 -6.36 3.15
CA LEU A 21 -6.81 -7.05 3.12
C LEU A 21 -5.99 -6.72 4.36
N LEU A 22 -5.81 -5.43 4.69
CA LEU A 22 -5.03 -5.04 5.86
C LEU A 22 -5.60 -5.62 7.15
N ARG A 23 -6.92 -5.66 7.33
CA ARG A 23 -7.53 -6.30 8.52
C ARG A 23 -7.14 -7.77 8.70
N LEU A 24 -6.80 -8.48 7.63
CA LEU A 24 -6.42 -9.89 7.70
C LEU A 24 -4.96 -10.10 8.05
N CYS A 25 -4.08 -9.13 7.77
CA CYS A 25 -2.63 -9.33 7.87
C CYS A 25 -1.87 -8.22 8.61
N ILE A 26 -2.54 -7.19 9.14
CA ILE A 26 -1.85 -6.04 9.74
C ILE A 26 -0.98 -6.42 10.94
N ASP A 27 -1.42 -7.36 11.77
CA ASP A 27 -0.66 -7.79 12.95
C ASP A 27 0.62 -8.51 12.54
N GLU A 28 0.54 -9.43 11.57
CA GLU A 28 1.71 -10.12 11.02
C GLU A 28 2.64 -9.15 10.29
N LEU A 29 2.09 -8.18 9.54
CA LEU A 29 2.89 -7.13 8.90
C LEU A 29 3.62 -6.30 9.94
N HIS A 30 2.98 -5.95 11.05
CA HIS A 30 3.60 -5.17 12.14
C HIS A 30 4.75 -5.95 12.80
N GLU A 31 4.53 -7.24 13.09
CA GLU A 31 5.56 -8.11 13.64
C GLU A 31 6.78 -8.18 12.71
N ARG A 32 6.56 -8.40 11.41
CA ARG A 32 7.64 -8.47 10.42
C ARG A 32 8.38 -7.14 10.27
N LEU A 33 7.65 -6.04 10.11
CA LEU A 33 8.22 -4.72 9.89
C LEU A 33 8.87 -4.11 11.13
N SER A 34 8.68 -4.70 12.32
CA SER A 34 9.44 -4.33 13.52
C SER A 34 10.90 -4.79 13.48
N GLN A 35 11.25 -5.70 12.57
CA GLN A 35 12.62 -6.22 12.43
C GLN A 35 13.49 -5.24 11.62
N PRO A 36 14.72 -4.93 12.05
CA PRO A 36 15.55 -3.84 11.50
C PRO A 36 16.00 -4.01 10.04
N HIS A 37 15.79 -5.19 9.44
CA HIS A 37 16.15 -5.49 8.06
C HIS A 37 14.95 -5.97 7.22
N ALA A 38 13.74 -5.90 7.77
CA ALA A 38 12.56 -6.29 7.03
C ALA A 38 12.26 -5.28 5.93
N VAL A 39 12.06 -5.80 4.72
CA VAL A 39 11.57 -5.04 3.57
C VAL A 39 10.27 -5.68 3.13
N LEU A 40 9.24 -4.87 2.95
CA LEU A 40 7.97 -5.31 2.40
C LEU A 40 7.83 -4.84 0.95
N LEU A 41 7.58 -5.80 0.08
CA LEU A 41 7.30 -5.54 -1.33
C LEU A 41 5.82 -5.79 -1.62
N CYS A 42 5.06 -4.71 -1.87
CA CYS A 42 3.67 -4.81 -2.34
C CYS A 42 3.65 -5.01 -3.85
N VAL A 43 3.25 -6.20 -4.30
CA VAL A 43 3.17 -6.53 -5.74
C VAL A 43 1.72 -6.74 -6.16
N GLY A 44 1.36 -6.27 -7.34
CA GLY A 44 0.04 -6.58 -7.92
C GLY A 44 0.00 -6.47 -9.44
N HIS A 45 -0.98 -7.13 -10.03
CA HIS A 45 -1.28 -7.10 -11.47
C HIS A 45 -2.72 -6.64 -11.72
N SER A 46 -2.95 -5.88 -12.78
CA SER A 46 -4.26 -5.36 -13.19
C SER A 46 -4.93 -4.59 -12.03
N ALA A 47 -6.21 -4.84 -11.74
CA ALA A 47 -6.92 -4.26 -10.60
C ALA A 47 -6.23 -4.52 -9.25
N GLY A 48 -5.51 -5.64 -9.11
CA GLY A 48 -4.75 -5.96 -7.89
C GLY A 48 -3.58 -5.00 -7.66
N ALA A 49 -3.01 -4.43 -8.72
CA ALA A 49 -1.95 -3.43 -8.60
C ALA A 49 -2.45 -2.15 -7.91
N CYS A 50 -3.71 -1.74 -8.13
CA CYS A 50 -4.31 -0.60 -7.43
C CYS A 50 -4.44 -0.84 -5.92
N VAL A 51 -4.83 -2.06 -5.54
CA VAL A 51 -4.92 -2.45 -4.12
C VAL A 51 -3.53 -2.47 -3.48
N ALA A 52 -2.54 -3.07 -4.17
CA ALA A 52 -1.15 -3.08 -3.71
C ALA A 52 -0.56 -1.67 -3.59
N ALA A 53 -0.87 -0.75 -4.51
CA ALA A 53 -0.43 0.64 -4.47
C ALA A 53 -1.00 1.38 -3.25
N LEU A 54 -2.32 1.26 -2.98
CA LEU A 54 -2.93 1.87 -1.80
C LEU A 54 -2.39 1.29 -0.50
N THR A 55 -2.16 -0.02 -0.46
CA THR A 55 -1.53 -0.67 0.69
C THR A 55 -0.13 -0.12 0.94
N ALA A 56 0.71 -0.05 -0.10
CA ALA A 56 2.05 0.52 0.00
C ALA A 56 2.01 1.99 0.46
N LEU A 57 1.11 2.79 -0.09
CA LEU A 57 0.95 4.20 0.27
C LEU A 57 0.53 4.39 1.73
N GLN A 58 -0.32 3.53 2.28
CA GLN A 58 -0.66 3.60 3.70
C GLN A 58 0.51 3.12 4.57
N LEU A 59 1.17 2.02 4.19
CA LEU A 59 2.26 1.46 4.99
C LEU A 59 3.50 2.34 4.99
N VAL A 60 3.84 3.02 3.89
CA VAL A 60 4.99 3.94 3.84
C VAL A 60 4.83 5.11 4.81
N GLN A 61 3.59 5.51 5.14
CA GLN A 61 3.33 6.53 6.17
C GLN A 61 3.68 6.05 7.58
N CYS A 62 3.63 4.74 7.83
CA CYS A 62 3.92 4.15 9.14
C CYS A 62 5.36 3.63 9.24
N TYR A 63 5.89 3.06 8.16
CA TYR A 63 7.15 2.29 8.16
C TYR A 63 8.24 2.88 7.25
N GLY A 64 7.95 3.97 6.54
CA GLY A 64 8.92 4.67 5.70
C GLY A 64 9.51 3.79 4.60
N ASP A 65 10.83 3.89 4.42
CA ASP A 65 11.57 3.32 3.29
C ASP A 65 11.62 1.78 3.25
N ALA A 66 11.10 1.10 4.28
CA ALA A 66 10.97 -0.35 4.30
C ALA A 66 9.90 -0.87 3.31
N ILE A 67 9.12 0.02 2.69
CA ILE A 67 7.99 -0.34 1.81
C ILE A 67 8.33 -0.02 0.36
N SER A 68 8.22 -1.03 -0.51
CA SER A 68 8.35 -0.90 -1.95
C SER A 68 7.09 -1.38 -2.66
N PHE A 69 6.82 -0.85 -3.85
CA PHE A 69 5.66 -1.21 -4.66
C PHE A 69 6.06 -1.56 -6.10
N ILE A 70 5.49 -2.64 -6.64
CA ILE A 70 5.58 -3.00 -8.05
C ILE A 70 4.18 -3.32 -8.58
N GLY A 71 3.75 -2.58 -9.61
CA GLY A 71 2.47 -2.76 -10.26
C GLY A 71 2.62 -3.09 -11.74
N PHE A 72 1.85 -4.06 -12.22
CA PHE A 72 1.80 -4.45 -13.64
C PHE A 72 0.40 -4.23 -14.20
N GLY A 73 0.27 -3.58 -15.36
CA GLY A 73 -1.03 -3.36 -16.01
C GLY A 73 -2.05 -2.60 -15.15
N MET A 74 -1.56 -1.74 -14.25
CA MET A 74 -2.39 -1.05 -13.26
C MET A 74 -3.31 -0.02 -13.93
N PRO A 75 -4.65 -0.08 -13.73
CA PRO A 75 -5.54 1.00 -14.18
C PRO A 75 -5.29 2.27 -13.36
N ARG A 76 -5.89 3.40 -13.77
CA ARG A 76 -5.80 4.63 -12.98
C ARG A 76 -6.45 4.43 -11.61
N LEU A 77 -5.75 4.85 -10.56
CA LEU A 77 -6.15 4.62 -9.18
C LEU A 77 -7.10 5.70 -8.64
N GLY A 78 -6.93 6.94 -9.07
CA GLY A 78 -7.57 8.11 -8.50
C GLY A 78 -7.33 9.39 -9.31
N ASP A 79 -7.86 10.51 -8.81
CA ASP A 79 -7.65 11.87 -9.32
C ASP A 79 -6.47 12.60 -8.65
#